data_AF-A0A1H9ULY2-F1
#
_entry.id   AF-A0A1H9ULY2-F1
#
_cell.length_a   1.000
_cell.length_b   1.000
_cell.length_c   1.000
_cell.angle_alpha   90.00
_cell.angle_beta   90.00
_cell.angle_gamma   90.00
#
_symmetry.space_group_name_H-M   'P 1'
#
loop_
_entity.id
_entity.type
_entity.pdbx_description
1 polymer ?
#
loop_
_entity_poly.entity_id
_entity_poly.type
_entity_poly.pdbx_seq_one_letter_code
_entity_poly.pdbx_strand_id
1 'polypeptide(L)'
;MSDFHQNGVITDFHNLTRRPVEALEKELCQFARRRPMGLILPSLFSELEGPALSAIVDELVKVPYLGEIVIGLDRADREQFLYAREFFSRLPQHTRILWNDGPRLRALDAELEQHGLGALEPGKGRNVWYCAGYVLASARSSVIGLHDCDILTYDRGLLARLMYPVAHPRFNYSFCKGYYPRIAEGRLNGRVSRLMVTPLLRALKTVCGPLPYLDYLDSFRYPLSGEFAMRSDVLEGIRIPADWGLEIGVLSELQRNYSPRQLCQVDIADAYDHKHQPVSEDNPDAGLNRMSLDIAKALYRKLATQGITFSSEDFRTLKATYYRLALDLIEAYDHDATMNGLSLDRHSEEQAVELFASNLLEAGNLFLDNPRERPFIPSWNRVQAAVPDLLMRMHEAVELDNQGDV
;
A
#
# COMPACT_ATOMS: atom_id res chain seq x y z
N MET A 1 10.94 -19.38 20.83
CA MET A 1 11.52 -19.96 19.60
C MET A 1 10.89 -19.24 18.43
N SER A 2 11.69 -18.62 17.56
CA SER A 2 11.21 -18.12 16.28
C SER A 2 10.91 -19.31 15.37
N ASP A 3 9.79 -19.27 14.65
CA ASP A 3 9.42 -20.26 13.64
C ASP A 3 9.77 -19.73 12.24
N PHE A 4 10.08 -20.63 11.32
CA PHE A 4 10.42 -20.34 9.92
C PHE A 4 9.42 -20.99 8.95
N HIS A 5 8.31 -21.51 9.47
CA HIS A 5 7.25 -22.15 8.71
C HIS A 5 6.81 -21.29 7.53
N GLN A 6 6.78 -21.90 6.35
CA GLN A 6 6.26 -21.30 5.13
C GLN A 6 4.82 -21.76 4.97
N ASN A 7 3.87 -20.82 5.08
CA ASN A 7 2.45 -21.09 4.90
C ASN A 7 1.90 -20.36 3.68
N GLY A 8 0.82 -20.88 3.10
CA GLY A 8 0.17 -20.27 1.95
C GLY A 8 0.90 -20.50 0.64
N VAL A 9 0.64 -19.64 -0.35
CA VAL A 9 1.12 -19.81 -1.74
C VAL A 9 2.28 -18.89 -2.12
N ILE A 10 2.67 -17.96 -1.25
CA ILE A 10 3.80 -17.03 -1.43
C ILE A 10 4.93 -17.36 -0.45
N THR A 11 6.14 -16.84 -0.69
CA THR A 11 7.28 -17.04 0.22
C THR A 11 7.29 -16.04 1.38
N ASP A 12 7.58 -16.51 2.59
CA ASP A 12 7.75 -15.72 3.80
C ASP A 12 9.24 -15.59 4.20
N PHE A 13 9.79 -14.38 4.16
CA PHE A 13 11.11 -14.08 4.70
C PHE A 13 11.00 -13.64 6.16
N HIS A 14 11.54 -14.46 7.06
CA HIS A 14 11.49 -14.24 8.51
C HIS A 14 12.77 -13.55 9.02
N ASN A 15 12.65 -12.66 10.01
CA ASN A 15 13.80 -12.01 10.66
C ASN A 15 14.35 -12.86 11.83
N LEU A 16 14.99 -14.01 11.52
CA LEU A 16 15.27 -15.06 12.52
C LEU A 16 16.49 -14.81 13.42
N THR A 17 17.58 -14.26 12.88
CA THR A 17 18.91 -14.31 13.50
C THR A 17 19.48 -12.94 13.87
N ARG A 18 18.66 -11.89 13.86
CA ARG A 18 19.08 -10.49 14.11
C ARG A 18 20.30 -10.10 13.28
N ARG A 19 20.30 -10.47 11.99
CA ARG A 19 21.36 -10.09 11.05
C ARG A 19 21.52 -8.55 11.09
N PRO A 20 22.75 -8.02 11.27
CA PRO A 20 22.96 -6.57 11.30
C PRO A 20 22.50 -5.88 10.02
N VAL A 21 21.90 -4.69 10.15
CA VAL A 21 21.38 -3.92 9.01
C VAL A 21 22.51 -3.56 8.05
N GLU A 22 23.68 -3.20 8.57
CA GLU A 22 24.87 -2.86 7.79
C GLU A 22 25.33 -4.01 6.89
N ALA A 23 25.10 -5.26 7.32
CA ALA A 23 25.42 -6.44 6.53
C ALA A 23 24.44 -6.66 5.38
N LEU A 24 23.16 -6.28 5.52
CA LEU A 24 22.19 -6.25 4.43
C LEU A 24 22.53 -5.12 3.46
N GLU A 25 22.79 -3.93 3.98
CA GLU A 25 23.11 -2.74 3.18
C GLU A 25 24.37 -2.89 2.35
N LYS A 26 25.42 -3.49 2.91
CA LYS A 26 26.66 -3.78 2.17
C LYS A 26 26.39 -4.62 0.93
N GLU A 27 25.49 -5.60 1.02
CA GLU A 27 25.08 -6.41 -0.11
C GLU A 27 24.16 -5.64 -1.06
N LEU A 28 23.20 -4.87 -0.53
CA LEU A 28 22.34 -3.99 -1.33
C LEU A 28 23.16 -2.98 -2.15
N CYS A 29 24.21 -2.38 -1.61
CA CYS A 29 25.14 -1.52 -2.37
C CYS A 29 25.80 -2.27 -3.54
N GLN A 30 26.09 -3.57 -3.40
CA GLN A 30 26.60 -4.37 -4.50
C GLN A 30 25.52 -4.66 -5.54
N PHE A 31 24.30 -4.97 -5.08
CA PHE A 31 23.15 -5.24 -5.95
C PHE A 31 22.74 -4.01 -6.74
N ALA A 32 22.82 -2.82 -6.13
CA ALA A 32 22.50 -1.51 -6.72
C ALA A 32 23.24 -1.25 -8.04
N ARG A 33 24.45 -1.81 -8.21
CA ARG A 33 25.24 -1.69 -9.44
C ARG A 33 24.60 -2.34 -10.66
N ARG A 34 23.76 -3.36 -10.45
CA ARG A 34 23.03 -4.08 -11.50
C ARG A 34 21.53 -3.78 -11.47
N ARG A 35 21.01 -3.54 -10.28
CA ARG A 35 19.61 -3.19 -10.03
C ARG A 35 19.57 -1.90 -9.24
N PRO A 36 19.68 -0.73 -9.89
CA PRO A 36 19.51 0.57 -9.24
C PRO A 36 18.20 0.60 -8.44
N MET A 37 18.26 1.15 -7.23
CA MET A 37 17.16 1.15 -6.28
C MET A 37 16.64 2.57 -6.03
N GLY A 38 15.32 2.70 -6.05
CA GLY A 38 14.59 3.92 -5.74
C GLY A 38 13.56 3.72 -4.63
N LEU A 39 13.06 4.82 -4.09
CA LEU A 39 12.02 4.84 -3.07
C LEU A 39 10.95 5.87 -3.46
N ILE A 40 9.68 5.47 -3.39
CA ILE A 40 8.52 6.36 -3.52
C ILE A 40 7.99 6.69 -2.12
N LEU A 41 7.76 7.98 -1.87
CA LEU A 41 7.17 8.52 -0.66
C LEU A 41 5.94 9.38 -1.02
N PRO A 42 4.73 8.80 -1.07
CA PRO A 42 3.51 9.58 -1.25
C PRO A 42 3.21 10.33 0.06
N SER A 43 3.04 11.65 -0.03
CA SER A 43 2.84 12.51 1.14
C SER A 43 1.81 13.61 0.92
N LEU A 44 1.16 14.00 2.01
CA LEU A 44 0.45 15.27 2.12
C LEU A 44 1.40 16.35 2.65
N PHE A 45 1.20 17.62 2.27
CA PHE A 45 1.97 18.71 2.87
C PHE A 45 1.93 18.71 4.41
N SER A 46 0.78 18.42 5.00
CA SER A 46 0.60 18.37 6.46
C SER A 46 1.44 17.31 7.18
N GLU A 47 2.01 16.33 6.45
CA GLU A 47 2.92 15.35 7.02
C GLU A 47 4.34 15.89 7.20
N LEU A 48 4.74 16.89 6.39
CA LEU A 48 6.04 17.59 6.53
C LEU A 48 6.12 18.41 7.82
N GLU A 49 4.96 18.78 8.38
CA GLU A 49 4.85 19.47 9.66
C GLU A 49 4.92 18.49 10.85
N GLY A 50 4.83 17.19 10.59
CA GLY A 50 4.82 16.14 11.60
C GLY A 50 6.21 15.57 11.94
N PRO A 51 6.39 15.00 13.14
CA PRO A 51 7.68 14.42 13.56
C PRO A 51 8.03 13.13 12.79
N ALA A 52 7.03 12.39 12.31
CA ALA A 52 7.22 11.13 11.59
C ALA A 52 8.09 11.31 10.35
N LEU A 53 7.70 12.19 9.43
CA LEU A 53 8.41 12.37 8.17
C LEU A 53 9.83 12.92 8.35
N SER A 54 10.05 13.79 9.34
CA SER A 54 11.42 14.23 9.65
C SER A 54 12.30 13.07 10.12
N ALA A 55 11.78 12.18 10.99
CA ALA A 55 12.50 11.00 11.44
C ALA A 55 12.78 10.02 10.30
N ILE A 56 11.82 9.84 9.38
CA ILE A 56 12.02 9.07 8.14
C ILE A 56 13.18 9.65 7.33
N VAL A 57 13.20 10.97 7.09
CA VAL A 57 14.29 11.64 6.36
C VAL A 57 15.64 11.45 7.08
N ASP A 58 15.68 11.56 8.41
CA ASP A 58 16.90 11.34 9.19
C ASP A 58 17.49 9.93 9.02
N GLU A 59 16.63 8.91 8.90
CA GLU A 59 17.06 7.55 8.59
C GLU A 59 17.46 7.39 7.12
N LEU A 60 16.72 7.97 6.18
CA LEU A 60 17.00 7.88 4.74
C LEU A 60 18.31 8.54 4.34
N VAL A 61 18.74 9.61 5.03
CA VAL A 61 20.08 10.21 4.85
C VAL A 61 21.19 9.18 5.03
N LYS A 62 20.99 8.18 5.89
CA LYS A 62 21.99 7.15 6.21
C LYS A 62 21.99 5.99 5.20
N VAL A 63 21.02 5.92 4.29
CA VAL A 63 20.81 4.77 3.39
C VAL A 63 21.76 4.82 2.18
N PRO A 64 22.76 3.92 2.08
CA PRO A 64 23.85 4.06 1.10
C PRO A 64 23.56 3.41 -0.27
N TYR A 65 22.48 2.65 -0.41
CA TYR A 65 22.17 1.88 -1.61
C TYR A 65 21.05 2.47 -2.47
N LEU A 66 20.33 3.49 -1.96
CA LEU A 66 19.31 4.21 -2.73
C LEU A 66 19.97 5.23 -3.66
N GLY A 67 19.60 5.19 -4.94
CA GLY A 67 20.05 6.15 -5.95
C GLY A 67 19.04 7.27 -6.23
N GLU A 68 17.77 7.06 -5.91
CA GLU A 68 16.66 7.96 -6.22
C GLU A 68 15.60 7.93 -5.11
N ILE A 69 15.04 9.09 -4.79
CA ILE A 69 13.87 9.21 -3.92
C ILE A 69 12.85 10.11 -4.63
N VAL A 70 11.66 9.56 -4.89
CA VAL A 70 10.55 10.25 -5.55
C VAL A 70 9.48 10.53 -4.52
N ILE A 71 9.15 11.80 -4.33
CA ILE A 71 8.19 12.25 -3.33
C ILE A 71 7.00 12.81 -4.07
N GLY A 72 5.81 12.25 -3.84
CA GLY A 72 4.59 12.83 -4.36
C GLY A 72 3.96 13.74 -3.31
N LEU A 73 3.85 15.02 -3.62
CA LEU A 73 3.34 16.04 -2.70
C LEU A 73 1.94 16.48 -3.13
N ASP A 74 0.95 16.04 -2.35
CA ASP A 74 -0.45 16.46 -2.49
C ASP A 74 -0.78 17.62 -1.54
N ARG A 75 -1.80 18.40 -1.91
CA ARG A 75 -2.39 19.49 -1.14
C ARG A 75 -1.36 20.54 -0.69
N ALA A 76 -0.47 20.90 -1.61
CA ALA A 76 0.50 21.97 -1.41
C ALA A 76 0.20 23.12 -2.37
N ASP A 77 0.32 24.35 -1.88
CA ASP A 77 0.48 25.53 -2.73
C ASP A 77 1.96 25.75 -3.13
N ARG A 78 2.24 26.87 -3.80
CA ARG A 78 3.58 27.21 -4.29
C ARG A 78 4.59 27.40 -3.16
N GLU A 79 4.21 28.10 -2.09
CA GLU A 79 5.11 28.38 -0.96
C GLU A 79 5.40 27.09 -0.19
N GLN A 80 4.37 26.27 -0.01
CA GLN A 80 4.44 24.95 0.59
C GLN A 80 5.31 23.98 -0.23
N PHE A 81 5.23 24.02 -1.56
CA PHE A 81 6.12 23.25 -2.42
C PHE A 81 7.59 23.72 -2.30
N LEU A 82 7.84 25.02 -2.27
CA LEU A 82 9.19 25.56 -2.07
C LEU A 82 9.75 25.18 -0.68
N TYR A 83 8.92 25.20 0.35
CA TYR A 83 9.27 24.67 1.67
C TYR A 83 9.62 23.18 1.61
N ALA A 84 8.84 22.37 0.91
CA ALA A 84 9.11 20.94 0.74
C ALA A 84 10.47 20.71 0.06
N ARG A 85 10.82 21.51 -0.97
CA ARG A 85 12.15 21.44 -1.62
C ARG A 85 13.28 21.68 -0.63
N GLU A 86 13.14 22.69 0.23
CA GLU A 86 14.14 22.95 1.28
C GLU A 86 14.20 21.81 2.29
N PHE A 87 13.05 21.33 2.76
CA PHE A 87 12.95 20.21 3.72
C PHE A 87 13.66 18.95 3.21
N PHE A 88 13.42 18.56 1.96
CA PHE A 88 13.98 17.36 1.37
C PHE A 88 15.40 17.55 0.80
N SER A 89 15.94 18.76 0.75
CA SER A 89 17.33 19.03 0.35
C SER A 89 18.36 18.34 1.25
N ARG A 90 17.95 17.93 2.45
CA ARG A 90 18.72 17.12 3.41
C ARG A 90 19.12 15.76 2.84
N LEU A 91 18.33 15.19 1.92
CA LEU A 91 18.55 13.87 1.36
C LEU A 91 19.72 13.90 0.36
N PRO A 92 20.77 13.08 0.55
CA PRO A 92 21.91 13.04 -0.37
C PRO A 92 21.61 12.33 -1.70
N GLN A 93 20.49 11.61 -1.81
CA GLN A 93 20.08 10.89 -3.00
C GLN A 93 19.58 11.86 -4.10
N HIS A 94 19.38 11.34 -5.32
CA HIS A 94 18.68 12.11 -6.34
C HIS A 94 17.19 12.22 -5.97
N THR A 95 16.82 13.35 -5.38
CA THR A 95 15.47 13.59 -4.86
C THR A 95 14.64 14.42 -5.83
N ARG A 96 13.40 13.99 -6.06
CA ARG A 96 12.44 14.68 -6.94
C ARG A 96 11.08 14.75 -6.29
N ILE A 97 10.53 15.95 -6.22
CA ILE A 97 9.22 16.22 -5.64
C ILE A 97 8.23 16.45 -6.78
N LEU A 98 7.20 15.63 -6.87
CA LEU A 98 6.07 15.84 -7.77
C LEU A 98 5.07 16.75 -7.06
N TRP A 99 4.92 17.98 -7.55
CA TRP A 99 3.87 18.87 -7.08
C TRP A 99 2.56 18.50 -7.78
N ASN A 100 1.83 17.53 -7.24
CA ASN A 100 0.66 16.94 -7.90
C ASN A 100 -0.45 17.98 -8.17
N ASP A 101 -0.55 18.99 -7.28
CA ASP A 101 -1.45 20.13 -7.43
C ASP A 101 -0.86 21.31 -8.19
N GLY A 102 0.39 21.19 -8.65
CA GLY A 102 1.11 22.22 -9.38
C GLY A 102 0.58 22.45 -10.78
N PRO A 103 0.81 23.65 -11.36
CA PRO A 103 0.28 24.02 -12.67
C PRO A 103 0.65 23.03 -13.79
N ARG A 104 1.88 22.52 -13.80
CA ARG A 104 2.37 21.62 -14.87
C ARG A 104 1.70 20.24 -14.81
N LEU A 105 1.66 19.62 -13.63
CA LEU A 105 1.01 18.30 -13.48
C LEU A 105 -0.52 18.40 -13.63
N ARG A 106 -1.15 19.50 -13.19
CA ARG A 106 -2.58 19.74 -13.46
C ARG A 106 -2.89 19.92 -14.94
N ALA A 107 -1.99 20.53 -15.72
CA ALA A 107 -2.16 20.63 -17.16
C ALA A 107 -2.14 19.25 -17.85
N LEU A 108 -1.24 18.35 -17.42
CA LEU A 108 -1.20 16.97 -17.90
C LEU A 108 -2.46 16.19 -17.48
N ASP A 109 -2.95 16.40 -16.26
CA ASP A 109 -4.18 15.78 -15.76
C ASP A 109 -5.41 16.18 -16.59
N ALA A 110 -5.52 17.47 -16.94
CA ALA A 110 -6.60 18.00 -17.78
C ALA A 110 -6.57 17.41 -19.20
N GLU A 111 -5.37 17.18 -19.76
CA GLU A 111 -5.22 16.50 -21.06
C GLU A 111 -5.60 15.02 -20.99
N LEU A 112 -5.21 14.33 -19.92
CA LEU A 112 -5.63 12.95 -19.67
C LEU A 112 -7.16 12.86 -19.59
N GLU A 113 -7.82 13.83 -18.94
CA GLU A 113 -9.28 13.89 -18.82
C GLU A 113 -9.95 13.99 -20.19
N GLN A 114 -9.40 14.79 -21.12
CA GLN A 114 -9.89 14.89 -22.50
C GLN A 114 -9.82 13.56 -23.26
N HIS A 115 -8.89 12.68 -22.90
CA HIS A 115 -8.74 11.34 -23.48
C HIS A 115 -9.55 10.26 -22.74
N GLY A 116 -10.32 10.62 -21.71
CA GLY A 116 -11.04 9.66 -20.85
C GLY A 116 -10.08 8.78 -20.04
N LEU A 117 -8.88 9.28 -19.78
CA LEU A 117 -7.81 8.67 -18.97
C LEU A 117 -7.52 9.45 -17.68
N GLY A 118 -8.05 10.67 -17.56
CA GLY A 118 -7.98 11.52 -16.37
C GLY A 118 -9.26 11.47 -15.52
N ALA A 119 -9.43 12.47 -14.64
CA ALA A 119 -10.44 12.48 -13.56
C ALA A 119 -10.22 11.40 -12.49
N LEU A 120 -8.97 11.23 -12.09
CA LEU A 120 -8.60 10.32 -10.99
C LEU A 120 -9.04 10.93 -9.67
N GLU A 121 -9.78 10.18 -8.85
CA GLU A 121 -10.15 10.65 -7.52
C GLU A 121 -8.90 11.07 -6.72
N PRO A 122 -8.91 12.23 -6.06
CA PRO A 122 -7.81 12.64 -5.20
C PRO A 122 -7.59 11.62 -4.07
N GLY A 123 -6.35 11.21 -3.85
CA GLY A 123 -6.00 10.25 -2.83
C GLY A 123 -4.62 9.63 -3.02
N LYS A 124 -4.22 8.80 -2.05
CA LYS A 124 -2.93 8.10 -2.05
C LYS A 124 -2.70 7.30 -3.33
N GLY A 125 -3.73 6.63 -3.85
CA GLY A 125 -3.63 5.87 -5.10
C GLY A 125 -3.22 6.72 -6.30
N ARG A 126 -3.85 7.90 -6.46
CA ARG A 126 -3.48 8.88 -7.50
C ARG A 126 -2.05 9.39 -7.31
N ASN A 127 -1.66 9.72 -6.08
CA ASN A 127 -0.32 10.18 -5.76
C ASN A 127 0.76 9.14 -6.16
N VAL A 128 0.57 7.90 -5.74
CA VAL A 128 1.45 6.77 -6.09
C VAL A 128 1.48 6.55 -7.60
N TRP A 129 0.36 6.71 -8.28
CA TRP A 129 0.30 6.58 -9.74
C TRP A 129 1.14 7.64 -10.47
N TYR A 130 1.08 8.91 -10.05
CA TYR A 130 1.95 9.98 -10.58
C TYR A 130 3.43 9.69 -10.30
N CYS A 131 3.77 9.28 -9.08
CA CYS A 131 5.14 8.89 -8.73
C CYS A 131 5.65 7.74 -9.60
N ALA A 132 4.81 6.72 -9.82
CA ALA A 132 5.14 5.60 -10.71
C ALA A 132 5.41 6.08 -12.13
N GLY A 133 4.61 7.03 -12.65
CA GLY A 133 4.83 7.63 -13.96
C GLY A 133 6.19 8.30 -14.06
N TYR A 134 6.55 9.12 -13.07
CA TYR A 134 7.85 9.76 -13.05
C TYR A 134 9.01 8.76 -12.94
N VAL A 135 8.90 7.73 -12.09
CA VAL A 135 9.91 6.66 -11.98
C VAL A 135 10.11 5.94 -13.32
N LEU A 136 9.03 5.62 -14.02
CA LEU A 136 9.09 4.99 -15.35
C LEU A 136 9.74 5.93 -16.38
N ALA A 137 9.42 7.23 -16.31
CA ALA A 137 9.97 8.23 -17.20
C ALA A 137 11.45 8.54 -16.95
N SER A 138 11.89 8.56 -15.68
CA SER A 138 13.28 8.81 -15.30
C SER A 138 14.19 7.63 -15.64
N ALA A 139 13.65 6.41 -15.62
CA ALA A 139 14.36 5.15 -15.85
C ALA A 139 15.62 4.99 -14.98
N ARG A 140 15.66 5.65 -13.81
CA ARG A 140 16.81 5.63 -12.88
C ARG A 140 16.81 4.42 -11.96
N SER A 141 15.64 3.83 -11.73
CA SER A 141 15.41 2.79 -10.73
C SER A 141 14.78 1.54 -11.35
N SER A 142 15.35 0.38 -11.03
CA SER A 142 14.86 -0.94 -11.48
C SER A 142 14.15 -1.73 -10.38
N VAL A 143 14.42 -1.36 -9.12
CA VAL A 143 13.75 -1.88 -7.93
C VAL A 143 13.29 -0.68 -7.12
N ILE A 144 12.01 -0.67 -6.75
CA ILE A 144 11.35 0.48 -6.17
C ILE A 144 10.68 0.03 -4.87
N GLY A 145 11.04 0.68 -3.78
CA GLY A 145 10.30 0.63 -2.52
C GLY A 145 9.18 1.67 -2.51
N LEU A 146 8.14 1.42 -1.74
CA LEU A 146 7.10 2.38 -1.40
C LEU A 146 6.85 2.29 0.10
N HIS A 147 6.90 3.44 0.79
CA HIS A 147 6.67 3.54 2.23
C HIS A 147 5.70 4.67 2.52
N ASP A 148 4.90 4.51 3.57
CA ASP A 148 4.07 5.58 4.07
C ASP A 148 4.91 6.66 4.78
N CYS A 149 4.44 7.91 4.77
CA CYS A 149 5.14 9.05 5.35
C CYS A 149 4.75 9.33 6.81
N ASP A 150 3.92 8.47 7.41
CA ASP A 150 3.35 8.62 8.76
C ASP A 150 3.91 7.61 9.78
N ILE A 151 5.00 6.92 9.43
CA ILE A 151 5.65 5.89 10.26
C ILE A 151 6.46 6.55 11.37
N LEU A 152 6.07 6.33 12.63
CA LEU A 152 6.71 6.92 13.80
C LEU A 152 7.97 6.15 14.23
N THR A 153 7.99 4.84 13.99
CA THR A 153 9.07 3.92 14.39
C THR A 153 9.96 3.55 13.20
N TYR A 154 10.14 4.46 12.25
CA TYR A 154 10.91 4.17 11.04
C TYR A 154 12.37 3.87 11.39
N ASP A 155 12.88 2.77 10.85
CA ASP A 155 14.28 2.35 10.92
C ASP A 155 14.73 1.97 9.51
N ARG A 156 15.94 2.37 9.10
CA ARG A 156 16.48 2.01 7.78
C ARG A 156 16.57 0.49 7.54
N GLY A 157 16.64 -0.33 8.59
CA GLY A 157 16.56 -1.78 8.50
C GLY A 157 15.23 -2.30 7.94
N LEU A 158 14.13 -1.58 8.18
CA LEU A 158 12.82 -1.86 7.59
C LEU A 158 12.91 -1.83 6.05
N LEU A 159 13.44 -0.73 5.50
CA LEU A 159 13.66 -0.56 4.07
C LEU A 159 14.64 -1.60 3.51
N ALA A 160 15.76 -1.85 4.22
CA ALA A 160 16.76 -2.81 3.76
C ALA A 160 16.17 -4.22 3.63
N ARG A 161 15.39 -4.68 4.62
CA ARG A 161 14.71 -5.98 4.57
C ARG A 161 13.68 -6.04 3.46
N LEU A 162 12.92 -4.97 3.24
CA LEU A 162 11.90 -4.89 2.20
C LEU A 162 12.48 -4.99 0.79
N MET A 163 13.57 -4.27 0.53
CA MET A 163 14.21 -4.22 -0.80
C MET A 163 14.97 -5.49 -1.14
N TYR A 164 15.51 -6.18 -0.12
CA TYR A 164 16.47 -7.27 -0.31
C TYR A 164 15.96 -8.42 -1.19
N PRO A 165 14.74 -8.99 -1.01
CA PRO A 165 14.27 -10.09 -1.84
C PRO A 165 14.17 -9.75 -3.33
N VAL A 166 13.82 -8.50 -3.64
CA VAL A 166 13.62 -8.00 -5.01
C VAL A 166 14.94 -7.56 -5.64
N ALA A 167 15.83 -6.95 -4.85
CA ALA A 167 17.15 -6.51 -5.31
C ALA A 167 18.16 -7.65 -5.51
N HIS A 168 18.02 -8.75 -4.76
CA HIS A 168 19.00 -9.83 -4.79
C HIS A 168 19.11 -10.48 -6.18
N PRO A 169 20.32 -10.55 -6.79
CA PRO A 169 20.49 -10.89 -8.20
C PRO A 169 20.18 -12.36 -8.53
N ARG A 170 20.20 -13.25 -7.54
CA ARG A 170 19.87 -14.68 -7.72
C ARG A 170 18.42 -15.00 -7.37
N PHE A 171 17.67 -14.05 -6.83
CA PHE A 171 16.27 -14.25 -6.50
C PHE A 171 15.38 -13.82 -7.66
N ASN A 172 14.25 -14.52 -7.82
CA ASN A 172 13.30 -14.28 -8.89
C ASN A 172 11.98 -13.67 -8.38
N TYR A 173 12.07 -12.80 -7.37
CA TYR A 173 10.92 -12.05 -6.88
C TYR A 173 10.75 -10.75 -7.68
N SER A 174 9.51 -10.49 -8.08
CA SER A 174 9.06 -9.24 -8.71
C SER A 174 8.41 -8.29 -7.71
N PHE A 175 7.89 -8.83 -6.60
CA PHE A 175 7.21 -8.05 -5.56
C PHE A 175 7.47 -8.65 -4.17
N CYS A 176 7.61 -7.77 -3.18
CA CYS A 176 7.78 -8.09 -1.78
C CYS A 176 6.90 -7.19 -0.91
N LYS A 177 6.00 -7.77 -0.11
CA LYS A 177 5.17 -7.05 0.86
C LYS A 177 5.84 -7.05 2.23
N GLY A 178 5.84 -5.92 2.92
CA GLY A 178 6.27 -5.87 4.31
C GLY A 178 5.18 -6.41 5.24
N TYR A 179 5.55 -7.21 6.23
CA TYR A 179 4.66 -7.60 7.33
C TYR A 179 5.27 -7.25 8.69
N TYR A 180 4.40 -6.87 9.62
CA TYR A 180 4.78 -6.41 10.95
C TYR A 180 3.53 -6.38 11.86
N PRO A 181 3.64 -6.73 13.15
CA PRO A 181 2.58 -6.48 14.10
C PRO A 181 2.46 -4.98 14.40
N ARG A 182 1.23 -4.50 14.60
CA ARG A 182 0.96 -3.13 15.06
C ARG A 182 0.66 -3.16 16.54
N ILE A 183 1.62 -2.71 17.34
CA ILE A 183 1.54 -2.66 18.80
C ILE A 183 1.96 -1.26 19.23
N ALA A 184 1.05 -0.55 19.88
CA ALA A 184 1.32 0.76 20.47
C ALA A 184 0.56 0.89 21.78
N GLU A 185 1.11 1.65 22.73
CA GLU A 185 0.47 1.95 24.02
C GLU A 185 -0.01 0.70 24.80
N GLY A 186 0.69 -0.43 24.64
CA GLY A 186 0.33 -1.70 25.29
C GLY A 186 -0.96 -2.33 24.74
N ARG A 187 -1.30 -2.09 23.48
CA ARG A 187 -2.52 -2.60 22.81
C ARG A 187 -2.23 -3.17 21.42
N LEU A 188 -3.10 -4.06 20.95
CA LEU A 188 -3.09 -4.58 19.58
C LEU A 188 -3.87 -3.64 18.63
N ASN A 189 -3.19 -3.11 17.62
CA ASN A 189 -3.79 -2.22 16.62
C ASN A 189 -4.08 -2.94 15.29
N GLY A 190 -4.50 -2.20 14.26
CA GLY A 190 -4.78 -2.75 12.92
C GLY A 190 -6.14 -3.42 12.77
N ARG A 191 -7.19 -2.82 13.35
CA ARG A 191 -8.59 -3.33 13.34
C ARG A 191 -9.07 -3.76 11.95
N VAL A 192 -8.81 -2.98 10.90
CA VAL A 192 -9.26 -3.34 9.55
C VAL A 192 -8.62 -4.64 9.06
N SER A 193 -7.33 -4.85 9.32
CA SER A 193 -6.66 -6.11 8.92
C SER A 193 -7.16 -7.28 9.77
N ARG A 194 -7.20 -7.10 11.11
CA ARG A 194 -7.52 -8.15 12.08
C ARG A 194 -8.99 -8.56 12.09
N LEU A 195 -9.88 -7.57 12.10
CA LEU A 195 -11.31 -7.72 12.35
C LEU A 195 -12.17 -7.61 11.11
N MET A 196 -11.68 -7.00 10.01
CA MET A 196 -12.43 -6.90 8.77
C MET A 196 -11.87 -7.85 7.70
N VAL A 197 -10.65 -7.62 7.20
CA VAL A 197 -10.12 -8.36 6.04
C VAL A 197 -9.95 -9.84 6.32
N THR A 198 -9.27 -10.20 7.42
CA THR A 198 -9.01 -11.61 7.75
C THR A 198 -10.31 -12.44 7.88
N PRO A 199 -11.29 -12.05 8.72
CA PRO A 199 -12.55 -12.79 8.78
C PRO A 199 -13.38 -12.69 7.50
N LEU A 200 -13.30 -11.59 6.74
CA LEU A 200 -13.99 -11.47 5.45
C LEU A 200 -13.45 -12.47 4.42
N LEU A 201 -12.13 -12.60 4.29
CA LEU A 201 -11.52 -13.56 3.36
C LEU A 201 -11.93 -14.99 3.73
N ARG A 202 -11.94 -15.33 5.03
CA ARG A 202 -12.39 -16.64 5.51
C ARG A 202 -13.89 -16.88 5.30
N ALA A 203 -14.71 -15.85 5.49
CA ALA A 203 -16.14 -15.90 5.22
C ALA A 203 -16.43 -16.10 3.74
N LEU A 204 -15.74 -15.36 2.85
CA LEU A 204 -15.82 -15.52 1.40
C LEU A 204 -15.39 -16.93 0.97
N LYS A 205 -14.34 -17.51 1.56
CA LYS A 205 -13.95 -18.91 1.30
C LYS A 205 -15.05 -19.90 1.71
N THR A 206 -15.77 -19.60 2.78
CA THR A 206 -16.87 -20.45 3.27
C THR A 206 -18.10 -20.35 2.36
N VAL A 207 -18.46 -19.13 1.94
CA VAL A 207 -19.68 -18.86 1.14
C VAL A 207 -19.47 -19.17 -0.34
N CYS A 208 -18.35 -18.75 -0.92
CA CYS A 208 -18.06 -18.92 -2.35
C CYS A 208 -17.26 -20.21 -2.66
N GLY A 209 -16.79 -20.91 -1.63
CA GLY A 209 -15.89 -22.05 -1.75
C GLY A 209 -14.40 -21.66 -1.81
N PRO A 210 -13.50 -22.66 -1.81
CA PRO A 210 -12.06 -22.41 -1.92
C PRO A 210 -11.73 -21.86 -3.30
N LEU A 211 -11.19 -20.64 -3.35
CA LEU A 211 -10.79 -19.98 -4.59
C LEU A 211 -9.30 -19.63 -4.51
N PRO A 212 -8.50 -19.91 -5.56
CA PRO A 212 -7.07 -19.60 -5.57
C PRO A 212 -6.74 -18.14 -5.26
N TYR A 213 -7.62 -17.21 -5.65
CA TYR A 213 -7.48 -15.79 -5.33
C TYR A 213 -7.66 -15.48 -3.84
N LEU A 214 -8.63 -16.12 -3.18
CA LEU A 214 -8.84 -15.96 -1.74
C LEU A 214 -7.71 -16.62 -0.94
N ASP A 215 -7.22 -17.78 -1.38
CA ASP A 215 -6.04 -18.43 -0.78
C ASP A 215 -4.78 -17.59 -0.93
N TYR A 216 -4.61 -16.96 -2.09
CA TYR A 216 -3.54 -16.01 -2.34
C TYR A 216 -3.60 -14.79 -1.41
N LEU A 217 -4.74 -14.12 -1.29
CA LEU A 217 -4.86 -12.95 -0.42
C LEU A 217 -4.68 -13.31 1.06
N ASP A 218 -5.27 -14.42 1.51
CA ASP A 218 -5.18 -14.92 2.89
C ASP A 218 -3.77 -15.45 3.22
N SER A 219 -2.89 -15.62 2.22
CA SER A 219 -1.47 -15.94 2.45
C SER A 219 -0.66 -14.72 2.92
N PHE A 220 -1.11 -13.49 2.62
CA PHE A 220 -0.44 -12.30 3.14
C PHE A 220 -0.83 -12.08 4.60
N ARG A 221 0.15 -11.95 5.49
CA ARG A 221 -0.11 -11.74 6.93
C ARG A 221 -0.76 -10.39 7.20
N TYR A 222 -0.38 -9.36 6.45
CA TYR A 222 -0.91 -8.00 6.53
C TYR A 222 -1.14 -7.46 5.12
N PRO A 223 -2.23 -7.88 4.45
CA PRO A 223 -2.48 -7.49 3.06
C PRO A 223 -2.66 -5.98 2.88
N LEU A 224 -2.97 -5.26 3.96
CA LEU A 224 -3.16 -3.80 4.01
C LEU A 224 -1.91 -3.01 4.45
N SER A 225 -0.74 -3.62 4.60
CA SER A 225 0.47 -2.83 4.91
C SER A 225 0.80 -1.88 3.76
N GLY A 226 1.24 -0.64 4.05
CA GLY A 226 1.63 0.33 3.04
C GLY A 226 2.96 -0.01 2.36
N GLU A 227 3.78 -0.81 3.04
CA GLU A 227 5.18 -1.01 2.69
C GLU A 227 5.33 -2.18 1.72
N PHE A 228 5.79 -1.89 0.52
CA PHE A 228 6.17 -2.93 -0.46
C PHE A 228 7.35 -2.49 -1.33
N ALA A 229 8.07 -3.47 -1.85
CA ALA A 229 9.07 -3.28 -2.90
C ALA A 229 8.68 -4.07 -4.14
N MET A 230 9.04 -3.56 -5.31
CA MET A 230 8.75 -4.20 -6.58
C MET A 230 9.81 -3.89 -7.63
N ARG A 231 9.82 -4.65 -8.72
CA ARG A 231 10.59 -4.31 -9.92
C ARG A 231 9.85 -3.24 -10.74
N SER A 232 10.59 -2.44 -11.49
CA SER A 232 10.02 -1.37 -12.34
C SER A 232 9.01 -1.88 -13.37
N ASP A 233 9.21 -3.08 -13.91
CA ASP A 233 8.30 -3.74 -14.86
C ASP A 233 6.90 -4.02 -14.26
N VAL A 234 6.80 -4.14 -12.94
CA VAL A 234 5.51 -4.22 -12.23
C VAL A 234 4.73 -2.91 -12.39
N LEU A 235 5.39 -1.76 -12.28
CA LEU A 235 4.75 -0.43 -12.35
C LEU A 235 4.14 -0.12 -13.72
N GLU A 236 4.74 -0.61 -14.80
CA GLU A 236 4.26 -0.40 -16.18
C GLU A 236 2.86 -0.99 -16.41
N GLY A 237 2.67 -2.21 -15.89
CA GLY A 237 1.49 -3.03 -16.14
C GLY A 237 0.41 -2.96 -15.07
N ILE A 238 0.77 -2.58 -13.84
CA ILE A 238 -0.18 -2.60 -12.71
C ILE A 238 -1.22 -1.50 -12.83
N ARG A 239 -2.46 -1.85 -12.45
CA ARG A 239 -3.55 -0.88 -12.32
C ARG A 239 -3.67 -0.50 -10.86
N ILE A 240 -3.48 0.77 -10.57
CA ILE A 240 -3.55 1.31 -9.20
C ILE A 240 -4.99 1.76 -8.93
N PRO A 241 -5.67 1.26 -7.88
CA PRO A 241 -6.92 1.85 -7.41
C PRO A 241 -6.71 3.30 -6.96
N ALA A 242 -7.70 4.17 -7.15
CA ALA A 242 -7.58 5.58 -6.72
C ALA A 242 -7.79 5.76 -5.20
N ASP A 243 -8.50 4.82 -4.62
CA ASP A 243 -9.15 4.83 -3.32
C ASP A 243 -8.40 3.95 -2.28
N TRP A 244 -8.94 3.81 -1.07
CA TRP A 244 -8.34 3.08 0.07
C TRP A 244 -8.18 1.57 -0.18
N GLY A 245 -8.63 1.08 -1.34
CA GLY A 245 -8.36 -0.25 -1.83
C GLY A 245 -6.99 -0.42 -2.47
N LEU A 246 -6.10 0.59 -2.46
CA LEU A 246 -4.77 0.56 -3.08
C LEU A 246 -4.03 -0.76 -2.82
N GLU A 247 -3.86 -1.13 -1.56
CA GLU A 247 -3.06 -2.30 -1.17
C GLU A 247 -3.70 -3.60 -1.67
N ILE A 248 -5.02 -3.77 -1.50
CA ILE A 248 -5.75 -4.96 -1.98
C ILE A 248 -5.80 -5.01 -3.51
N GLY A 249 -5.99 -3.88 -4.17
CA GLY A 249 -6.05 -3.80 -5.63
C GLY A 249 -4.69 -4.08 -6.27
N VAL A 250 -3.60 -3.59 -5.69
CA VAL A 250 -2.24 -3.94 -6.08
C VAL A 250 -2.03 -5.46 -5.97
N LEU A 251 -2.38 -6.06 -4.82
CA LEU A 251 -2.28 -7.53 -4.66
C LEU A 251 -3.14 -8.28 -5.68
N SER A 252 -4.34 -7.77 -5.99
CA SER A 252 -5.26 -8.35 -6.96
C SER A 252 -4.73 -8.32 -8.40
N GLU A 253 -4.03 -7.26 -8.78
CA GLU A 253 -3.41 -7.13 -10.09
C GLU A 253 -2.14 -7.99 -10.19
N LEU A 254 -1.36 -8.10 -9.11
CA LEU A 254 -0.20 -8.97 -9.05
C LEU A 254 -0.59 -10.44 -9.26
N GLN A 255 -1.67 -10.91 -8.63
CA GLN A 255 -2.17 -12.28 -8.80
C GLN A 255 -2.52 -12.62 -10.25
N ARG A 256 -2.95 -11.62 -11.03
CA ARG A 256 -3.32 -11.78 -12.44
C ARG A 256 -2.09 -11.88 -13.34
N ASN A 257 -1.05 -11.12 -13.03
CA ASN A 257 0.07 -10.88 -13.93
C ASN A 257 1.35 -11.65 -13.55
N TYR A 258 1.43 -12.19 -12.33
CA TYR A 258 2.63 -12.85 -11.80
C TYR A 258 2.32 -14.20 -11.17
N SER A 259 3.28 -15.13 -11.27
CA SER A 259 3.21 -16.39 -10.54
C SER A 259 3.40 -16.15 -9.04
N PRO A 260 2.69 -16.87 -8.13
CA PRO A 260 2.93 -16.79 -6.70
C PRO A 260 4.40 -17.01 -6.30
N ARG A 261 5.18 -17.76 -7.09
CA ARG A 261 6.62 -17.98 -6.87
C ARG A 261 7.48 -16.72 -7.05
N GLN A 262 6.94 -15.68 -7.69
CA GLN A 262 7.60 -14.39 -7.88
C GLN A 262 7.14 -13.36 -6.85
N LEU A 263 6.25 -13.75 -5.93
CA LEU A 263 5.65 -12.90 -4.92
C LEU A 263 6.12 -13.40 -3.56
N CYS A 264 6.48 -12.47 -2.69
CA CYS A 264 6.92 -12.78 -1.34
C CYS A 264 6.46 -11.71 -0.35
N GLN A 265 6.62 -12.02 0.91
CA GLN A 265 6.49 -11.07 2.00
C GLN A 265 7.67 -11.22 2.96
N VAL A 266 7.98 -10.17 3.71
CA VAL A 266 9.13 -10.14 4.62
C VAL A 266 8.79 -9.45 5.93
N ASP A 267 9.30 -10.03 7.02
CA ASP A 267 9.27 -9.45 8.36
C ASP A 267 10.17 -8.22 8.40
N ILE A 268 9.57 -7.04 8.53
CA ILE A 268 10.34 -5.79 8.47
C ILE A 268 10.54 -5.12 9.83
N ALA A 269 9.69 -5.40 10.82
CA ALA A 269 9.72 -4.73 12.12
C ALA A 269 9.06 -5.56 13.24
N ASP A 270 9.68 -5.54 14.43
CA ASP A 270 9.13 -6.15 15.65
C ASP A 270 8.01 -5.30 16.27
N ALA A 271 8.13 -3.98 16.14
CA ALA A 271 7.13 -3.00 16.58
C ALA A 271 6.98 -1.95 15.48
N TYR A 272 5.74 -1.72 15.06
CA TYR A 272 5.40 -0.74 14.05
C TYR A 272 4.30 0.16 14.57
N ASP A 273 4.60 1.45 14.64
CA ASP A 273 3.64 2.49 15.02
C ASP A 273 3.55 3.57 13.94
N HIS A 274 2.34 4.08 13.76
CA HIS A 274 2.01 5.10 12.77
C HIS A 274 0.97 6.06 13.33
N LYS A 275 0.75 7.20 12.69
CA LYS A 275 -0.24 8.17 13.15
C LYS A 275 -1.64 7.54 13.19
N HIS A 276 -2.16 7.32 14.41
CA HIS A 276 -3.49 6.77 14.61
C HIS A 276 -4.58 7.72 14.06
N GLN A 277 -5.44 7.20 13.18
CA GLN A 277 -6.67 7.88 12.83
C GLN A 277 -7.78 7.48 13.81
N PRO A 278 -8.58 8.44 14.32
CA PRO A 278 -9.68 8.12 15.21
C PRO A 278 -10.74 7.27 14.48
N VAL A 279 -11.40 6.38 15.22
CA VAL A 279 -12.61 5.72 14.73
C VAL A 279 -13.68 6.80 14.63
N SER A 280 -14.00 7.22 13.41
CA SER A 280 -15.06 8.19 13.19
C SER A 280 -16.41 7.47 13.24
N GLU A 281 -16.92 7.19 14.45
CA GLU A 281 -18.25 6.60 14.64
C GLU A 281 -19.36 7.49 14.05
N ASP A 282 -19.16 8.80 14.06
CA ASP A 282 -20.17 9.80 13.68
C ASP A 282 -20.11 10.29 12.22
N ASN A 283 -19.15 9.80 11.40
CA ASN A 283 -19.07 10.19 9.98
C ASN A 283 -18.90 8.95 9.08
N PRO A 284 -19.99 8.50 8.42
CA PRO A 284 -19.97 7.39 7.48
C PRO A 284 -18.97 7.57 6.33
N ASP A 285 -18.69 8.81 5.93
CA ASP A 285 -17.84 9.15 4.78
C ASP A 285 -16.34 9.26 5.12
N ALA A 286 -15.95 9.06 6.38
CA ALA A 286 -14.58 9.26 6.86
C ALA A 286 -13.97 8.05 7.58
N GLY A 287 -12.63 7.98 7.54
CA GLY A 287 -11.83 7.03 8.32
C GLY A 287 -12.09 5.55 7.96
N LEU A 288 -12.24 4.73 9.01
CA LEU A 288 -12.34 3.26 8.88
C LEU A 288 -13.60 2.79 8.15
N ASN A 289 -14.70 3.56 8.21
CA ASN A 289 -15.96 3.19 7.55
C ASN A 289 -15.77 3.16 6.03
N ARG A 290 -15.41 4.31 5.43
CA ARG A 290 -15.12 4.42 4.00
C ARG A 290 -14.08 3.40 3.54
N MET A 291 -12.99 3.22 4.30
CA MET A 291 -11.96 2.22 3.98
C MET A 291 -12.55 0.80 3.88
N SER A 292 -13.42 0.41 4.82
CA SER A 292 -14.01 -0.92 4.81
C SER A 292 -15.00 -1.13 3.64
N LEU A 293 -15.80 -0.12 3.29
CA LEU A 293 -16.67 -0.14 2.12
C LEU A 293 -15.87 -0.30 0.83
N ASP A 294 -14.80 0.47 0.66
CA ASP A 294 -13.94 0.43 -0.53
C ASP A 294 -13.24 -0.93 -0.69
N ILE A 295 -12.69 -1.49 0.40
CA ILE A 295 -12.09 -2.84 0.39
C ILE A 295 -13.12 -3.90 0.01
N ALA A 296 -14.32 -3.87 0.61
CA ALA A 296 -15.36 -4.84 0.33
C ALA A 296 -15.81 -4.80 -1.14
N LYS A 297 -16.09 -3.59 -1.67
CA LYS A 297 -16.41 -3.37 -3.09
C LYS A 297 -15.28 -3.90 -4.00
N ALA A 298 -14.02 -3.63 -3.67
CA ALA A 298 -12.88 -4.11 -4.46
C ALA A 298 -12.81 -5.64 -4.52
N LEU A 299 -13.03 -6.32 -3.38
CA LEU A 299 -13.07 -7.78 -3.31
C LEU A 299 -14.23 -8.37 -4.12
N TYR A 300 -15.44 -7.84 -3.95
CA TYR A 300 -16.63 -8.32 -4.68
C TYR A 300 -16.47 -8.17 -6.19
N ARG A 301 -15.97 -7.00 -6.64
CA ARG A 301 -15.67 -6.75 -8.06
C ARG A 301 -14.64 -7.73 -8.59
N LYS A 302 -13.55 -7.95 -7.85
CA LYS A 302 -12.50 -8.87 -8.28
C LYS A 302 -13.02 -10.29 -8.42
N LEU A 303 -13.79 -10.77 -7.45
CA LEU A 303 -14.43 -12.08 -7.50
C LEU A 303 -15.42 -12.19 -8.68
N ALA A 304 -16.20 -11.13 -8.94
CA ALA A 304 -17.10 -11.08 -10.10
C ALA A 304 -16.34 -11.17 -11.43
N THR A 305 -15.18 -10.51 -11.56
CA THR A 305 -14.33 -10.67 -12.76
C THR A 305 -13.74 -12.07 -12.93
N GLN A 306 -13.76 -12.89 -11.87
CA GLN A 306 -13.34 -14.29 -11.89
C GLN A 306 -14.52 -15.27 -12.05
N GLY A 307 -15.73 -14.75 -12.30
CA GLY A 307 -16.92 -15.56 -12.57
C GLY A 307 -17.77 -15.90 -11.36
N ILE A 308 -17.50 -15.31 -10.19
CA ILE A 308 -18.35 -15.46 -9.01
C ILE A 308 -19.56 -14.53 -9.13
N THR A 309 -20.76 -15.10 -9.03
CA THR A 309 -22.00 -14.31 -8.99
C THR A 309 -22.40 -14.05 -7.54
N PHE A 310 -22.93 -12.87 -7.27
CA PHE A 310 -23.49 -12.52 -5.97
C PHE A 310 -24.95 -12.08 -6.11
N SER A 311 -25.77 -12.49 -5.14
CA SER A 311 -27.13 -12.06 -4.91
C SER A 311 -27.24 -11.33 -3.56
N SER A 312 -28.39 -10.70 -3.30
CA SER A 312 -28.67 -10.09 -2.00
C SER A 312 -28.66 -11.12 -0.86
N GLU A 313 -29.08 -12.36 -1.12
CA GLU A 313 -29.04 -13.48 -0.19
C GLU A 313 -27.60 -13.91 0.13
N ASP A 314 -26.71 -13.89 -0.86
CA ASP A 314 -25.28 -14.19 -0.66
C ASP A 314 -24.65 -13.15 0.26
N PHE A 315 -24.94 -11.86 0.09
CA PHE A 315 -24.40 -10.82 0.98
C PHE A 315 -24.96 -10.89 2.41
N ARG A 316 -26.22 -11.27 2.59
CA ARG A 316 -26.79 -11.54 3.93
C ARG A 316 -26.11 -12.73 4.61
N THR A 317 -25.86 -13.79 3.85
CA THR A 317 -25.15 -14.98 4.33
C THR A 317 -23.70 -14.64 4.67
N LEU A 318 -23.01 -13.92 3.79
CA LEU A 318 -21.65 -13.45 4.00
C LEU A 318 -21.54 -12.60 5.26
N LYS A 319 -22.45 -11.64 5.48
CA LYS A 319 -22.49 -10.83 6.71
C LYS A 319 -22.57 -11.70 7.95
N ALA A 320 -23.47 -12.69 7.97
CA ALA A 320 -23.64 -13.57 9.12
C ALA A 320 -22.40 -14.45 9.38
N THR A 321 -21.83 -15.05 8.33
CA THR A 321 -20.62 -15.87 8.42
C THR A 321 -19.41 -15.04 8.87
N TYR A 322 -19.23 -13.86 8.29
CA TYR A 322 -18.22 -12.89 8.69
C TYR A 322 -18.33 -12.54 10.18
N TYR A 323 -19.53 -12.16 10.62
CA TYR A 323 -19.77 -11.69 11.98
C TYR A 323 -19.35 -12.76 12.99
N ARG A 324 -19.73 -14.02 12.75
CA ARG A 324 -19.35 -15.13 13.65
C ARG A 324 -17.83 -15.34 13.68
N LEU A 325 -17.17 -15.38 12.52
CA LEU A 325 -15.73 -15.57 12.43
C LEU A 325 -14.93 -14.42 13.07
N ALA A 326 -15.44 -13.19 12.94
CA ALA A 326 -14.82 -12.02 13.54
C ALA A 326 -14.90 -12.07 15.08
N LEU A 327 -16.04 -12.48 15.65
CA LEU A 327 -16.17 -12.67 17.10
C LEU A 327 -15.23 -13.76 17.64
N ASP A 328 -15.10 -14.89 16.94
CA ASP A 328 -14.15 -15.95 17.33
C ASP A 328 -12.70 -15.45 17.28
N LEU A 329 -12.36 -14.57 16.33
CA LEU A 329 -11.03 -13.95 16.25
C LEU A 329 -10.78 -12.91 17.36
N ILE A 330 -11.79 -12.15 17.79
CA ILE A 330 -11.64 -11.22 18.93
C ILE A 330 -11.21 -11.98 20.17
N GLU A 331 -11.81 -13.13 20.45
CA GLU A 331 -11.43 -13.98 21.59
C GLU A 331 -9.98 -14.47 21.47
N ALA A 332 -9.56 -14.91 20.28
CA ALA A 332 -8.17 -15.30 20.05
C ALA A 332 -7.19 -14.13 20.26
N TYR A 333 -7.51 -12.92 19.76
CA TYR A 333 -6.68 -11.72 19.96
C TYR A 333 -6.65 -11.26 21.41
N ASP A 334 -7.75 -11.40 22.16
CA ASP A 334 -7.83 -11.09 23.59
C ASP A 334 -6.90 -12.00 24.41
N HIS A 335 -6.95 -13.30 24.13
CA HIS A 335 -6.06 -14.27 24.76
C HIS A 335 -4.59 -14.03 24.40
N ASP A 336 -4.29 -13.73 23.13
CA ASP A 336 -2.93 -13.44 22.67
C ASP A 336 -2.40 -12.12 23.28
N ALA A 337 -3.23 -11.06 23.30
CA ALA A 337 -2.90 -9.81 23.97
C ALA A 337 -2.58 -10.06 25.45
N THR A 338 -3.46 -10.75 26.17
CA THR A 338 -3.29 -11.06 27.60
C THR A 338 -2.01 -11.85 27.86
N MET A 339 -1.73 -12.88 27.05
CA MET A 339 -0.50 -13.68 27.18
C MET A 339 0.77 -12.84 26.99
N ASN A 340 0.72 -11.83 26.12
CA ASN A 340 1.84 -10.93 25.84
C ASN A 340 1.86 -9.68 26.75
N GLY A 341 1.00 -9.60 27.77
CA GLY A 341 0.94 -8.46 28.69
C GLY A 341 0.36 -7.18 28.06
N LEU A 342 -0.39 -7.33 26.97
CA LEU A 342 -1.11 -6.26 26.30
C LEU A 342 -2.58 -6.25 26.75
N SER A 343 -3.26 -5.15 26.47
CA SER A 343 -4.69 -4.97 26.70
C SER A 343 -5.46 -4.89 25.38
N LEU A 344 -6.69 -5.41 25.39
CA LEU A 344 -7.62 -5.30 24.27
C LEU A 344 -9.00 -4.92 24.83
N ASP A 345 -9.60 -3.86 24.30
CA ASP A 345 -10.98 -3.49 24.66
C ASP A 345 -11.97 -4.29 23.81
N ARG A 346 -12.38 -5.45 24.32
CA ARG A 346 -13.30 -6.35 23.61
C ARG A 346 -14.60 -5.66 23.18
N HIS A 347 -15.15 -4.77 24.00
CA HIS A 347 -16.39 -4.08 23.68
C HIS A 347 -16.20 -3.18 22.45
N SER A 348 -15.12 -2.41 22.44
CA SER A 348 -14.77 -1.56 21.30
C SER A 348 -14.44 -2.38 20.04
N GLU A 349 -13.80 -3.54 20.17
CA GLU A 349 -13.52 -4.43 19.03
C GLU A 349 -14.83 -5.03 18.46
N GLU A 350 -15.79 -5.42 19.31
CA GLU A 350 -17.11 -5.93 18.88
C GLU A 350 -17.93 -4.84 18.17
N GLN A 351 -17.96 -3.61 18.70
CA GLN A 351 -18.59 -2.46 18.03
C GLN A 351 -18.00 -2.21 16.64
N ALA A 352 -16.67 -2.33 16.50
CA ALA A 352 -16.02 -2.21 15.19
C ALA A 352 -16.46 -3.34 14.24
N VAL A 353 -16.64 -4.57 14.72
CA VAL A 353 -17.14 -5.69 13.93
C VAL A 353 -18.59 -5.48 13.48
N GLU A 354 -19.46 -4.94 14.34
CA GLU A 354 -20.85 -4.58 13.99
C GLU A 354 -20.90 -3.53 12.87
N LEU A 355 -20.05 -2.51 12.97
CA LEU A 355 -19.89 -1.49 11.93
C LEU A 355 -19.45 -2.13 10.61
N PHE A 356 -18.36 -2.91 10.64
CA PHE A 356 -17.84 -3.57 9.43
C PHE A 356 -18.88 -4.53 8.83
N ALA A 357 -19.60 -5.31 9.63
CA ALA A 357 -20.65 -6.20 9.14
C ALA A 357 -21.78 -5.44 8.41
N SER A 358 -22.09 -4.23 8.87
CA SER A 358 -23.06 -3.36 8.20
C SER A 358 -22.51 -2.84 6.86
N ASN A 359 -21.25 -2.41 6.86
CA ASN A 359 -20.55 -1.93 5.66
C ASN A 359 -20.39 -3.04 4.60
N LEU A 360 -20.17 -4.30 4.99
CA LEU A 360 -20.08 -5.41 4.04
C LEU A 360 -21.39 -5.63 3.27
N LEU A 361 -22.53 -5.46 3.93
CA LEU A 361 -23.85 -5.59 3.32
C LEU A 361 -24.16 -4.39 2.43
N GLU A 362 -23.84 -3.18 2.91
CA GLU A 362 -24.00 -1.95 2.13
C GLU A 362 -23.15 -1.96 0.85
N ALA A 363 -21.87 -2.35 0.95
CA ALA A 363 -21.00 -2.55 -0.20
C ALA A 363 -21.56 -3.58 -1.19
N GLY A 364 -22.24 -4.62 -0.69
CA GLY A 364 -22.92 -5.61 -1.52
C GLY A 364 -24.10 -5.02 -2.29
N ASN A 365 -24.95 -4.23 -1.63
CA ASN A 365 -26.05 -3.53 -2.28
C ASN A 365 -25.55 -2.55 -3.35
N LEU A 366 -24.55 -1.72 -3.01
CA LEU A 366 -23.94 -0.78 -3.95
C LEU A 366 -23.31 -1.50 -5.16
N PHE A 367 -22.70 -2.67 -4.94
CA PHE A 367 -22.15 -3.49 -6.01
C PHE A 367 -23.23 -3.99 -6.98
N LEU A 368 -24.40 -4.41 -6.46
CA LEU A 368 -25.53 -4.85 -7.27
C LEU A 368 -26.15 -3.68 -8.06
N ASP A 369 -26.25 -2.50 -7.44
CA ASP A 369 -26.87 -1.32 -8.04
C ASP A 369 -25.97 -0.65 -9.10
N ASN A 370 -24.65 -0.71 -8.95
CA ASN A 370 -23.68 0.00 -9.79
C ASN A 370 -22.61 -0.91 -10.42
N PRO A 371 -22.96 -1.82 -11.34
CA PRO A 371 -22.01 -2.78 -11.93
C PRO A 371 -20.99 -2.17 -12.90
N ARG A 372 -21.11 -0.88 -13.26
CA ARG A 372 -20.30 -0.21 -14.30
C ARG A 372 -19.19 0.69 -13.77
N GLU A 373 -19.07 0.85 -12.46
CA GLU A 373 -18.05 1.73 -11.88
C GLU A 373 -16.63 1.25 -12.25
N ARG A 374 -15.73 2.17 -12.60
CA ARG A 374 -14.34 1.87 -12.98
C ARG A 374 -13.42 2.20 -11.80
N PRO A 375 -13.06 1.22 -10.95
CA PRO A 375 -12.30 1.51 -9.72
C PRO A 375 -10.78 1.69 -9.95
N PHE A 376 -10.30 1.50 -11.17
CA PHE A 376 -8.87 1.50 -11.46
C PHE A 376 -8.46 2.70 -12.31
N ILE A 377 -7.41 3.36 -11.85
CA ILE A 377 -6.62 4.28 -12.66
C ILE A 377 -6.04 3.49 -13.84
N PRO A 378 -6.04 4.03 -15.08
CA PRO A 378 -5.42 3.36 -16.22
C PRO A 378 -3.95 3.02 -15.93
N SER A 379 -3.49 1.86 -16.39
CA SER A 379 -2.07 1.52 -16.32
C SER A 379 -1.24 2.46 -17.20
N TRP A 380 0.03 2.65 -16.86
CA TRP A 380 0.94 3.46 -17.67
C TRP A 380 1.09 2.94 -19.10
N ASN A 381 1.05 1.61 -19.30
CA ASN A 381 0.96 1.02 -20.64
C ASN A 381 -0.26 1.51 -21.46
N ARG A 382 -1.42 1.68 -20.81
CA ARG A 382 -2.62 2.20 -21.50
C ARG A 382 -2.48 3.69 -21.79
N VAL A 383 -1.88 4.45 -20.88
CA VAL A 383 -1.64 5.88 -21.07
C VAL A 383 -0.66 6.13 -22.20
N GLN A 384 0.47 5.45 -22.24
CA GLN A 384 1.44 5.56 -23.34
C GLN A 384 0.86 5.13 -24.69
N ALA A 385 -0.07 4.15 -24.72
CA ALA A 385 -0.73 3.77 -25.96
C ALA A 385 -1.65 4.88 -26.52
N ALA A 386 -2.19 5.76 -25.65
CA ALA A 386 -3.08 6.85 -26.04
C ALA A 386 -2.35 8.19 -26.22
N VAL A 387 -1.36 8.47 -25.36
CA VAL A 387 -0.55 9.69 -25.34
C VAL A 387 0.93 9.31 -25.21
N PRO A 388 1.61 8.94 -26.32
CA PRO A 388 2.93 8.31 -26.30
C PRO A 388 4.06 9.14 -25.67
N ASP A 389 3.99 10.46 -25.76
CA ASP A 389 5.00 11.40 -25.25
C ASP A 389 4.72 11.89 -23.82
N LEU A 390 3.61 11.45 -23.20
CA LEU A 390 3.19 11.97 -21.89
C LEU A 390 4.23 11.74 -20.79
N LEU A 391 4.89 10.57 -20.76
CA LEU A 391 5.94 10.29 -19.77
C LEU A 391 7.13 11.24 -19.92
N MET A 392 7.53 11.56 -21.16
CA MET A 392 8.60 12.52 -21.43
C MET A 392 8.23 13.91 -20.90
N ARG A 393 7.00 14.36 -21.18
CA ARG A 393 6.47 15.65 -20.72
C ARG A 393 6.27 15.70 -19.21
N MET A 394 5.87 14.59 -18.58
CA MET A 394 5.80 14.46 -17.13
C MET A 394 7.19 14.58 -16.50
N HIS A 395 8.19 13.90 -17.04
CA HIS A 395 9.57 14.03 -16.59
C HIS A 395 10.03 15.49 -16.69
N GLU A 396 9.86 16.14 -17.85
CA GLU A 396 10.21 17.54 -18.03
C GLU A 396 9.49 18.48 -17.05
N ALA A 397 8.19 18.29 -16.86
CA ALA A 397 7.40 19.07 -15.91
C ALA A 397 7.96 19.01 -14.50
N VAL A 398 8.25 17.80 -14.01
CA VAL A 398 8.80 17.57 -12.67
C VAL A 398 10.22 18.13 -12.56
N GLU A 399 11.06 17.97 -13.58
CA GLU A 399 12.41 18.55 -13.58
C GLU A 399 12.38 20.08 -13.50
N LEU A 400 11.50 20.74 -14.25
CA LEU A 400 11.34 22.20 -14.23
C LEU A 400 10.86 22.69 -12.86
N ASP A 401 9.85 22.02 -12.28
CA ASP A 401 9.36 22.37 -10.94
C ASP A 401 10.49 22.26 -9.88
N ASN A 402 11.31 21.21 -9.97
CA ASN A 402 12.42 20.97 -9.04
C ASN A 402 13.63 21.91 -9.26
N GLN A 403 13.72 22.60 -10.41
CA GLN A 403 14.68 23.68 -10.61
C GLN A 403 14.25 24.98 -9.91
N GLY A 404 13.01 25.06 -9.42
CA GLY A 404 12.43 26.25 -8.79
C GLY A 404 11.73 27.20 -9.77
N ASP A 405 11.55 26.77 -11.02
CA ASP A 405 10.76 27.47 -12.03
C ASP A 405 9.27 27.20 -11.83
N VAL A 406 8.73 27.60 -10.67
CA VAL A 406 7.35 27.33 -10.22
C VAL A 406 6.51 28.56 -9.97
#